data_AF-A0A354PE65-F1
#
_entry.id   AF-A0A354PE65-F1
#
_cell.length_a   1.000
_cell.length_b   1.000
_cell.length_c   1.000
_cell.angle_alpha   90.00
_cell.angle_beta   90.00
_cell.angle_gamma   90.00
#
_symmetry.space_group_name_H-M   'P 1'
#
loop_
_entity.id
_entity.type
_entity.pdbx_description
1 polymer ?
#
loop_
_entity_poly.entity_id
_entity_poly.type
_entity_poly.pdbx_seq_one_letter_code
_entity_poly.pdbx_strand_id
1 'polypeptide(L)' 'KPAKVETGAEFNVPGFIKEGNVIKIDTRIGEYVERVSN' A
#
# COMPACT_ATOMS: atom_id res chain seq x y z
N LYS A 1 -4.23 -6.01 6.66
CA LYS A 1 -3.51 -5.30 7.74
C LYS A 1 -3.33 -3.87 7.25
N PRO A 2 -3.59 -2.83 8.07
CA PRO A 2 -3.22 -1.48 7.66
C PRO A 2 -1.69 -1.44 7.49
N ALA A 3 -1.22 -0.92 6.36
CA ALA A 3 0.19 -0.62 6.15
C ALA A 3 0.37 0.88 6.23
N LYS A 4 1.40 1.27 6.98
CA LYS A 4 1.84 2.66 7.05
C LYS A 4 2.82 2.89 5.91
N VAL A 5 2.52 3.87 5.06
CA VAL A 5 3.45 4.32 4.04
C VAL A 5 4.45 5.33 4.62
N GLU A 6 5.55 5.59 3.91
CA GLU A 6 6.59 6.55 4.34
C GLU A 6 6.05 7.96 4.59
N THR A 7 4.92 8.32 3.98
CA THR A 7 4.24 9.60 4.21
C THR A 7 3.46 9.67 5.52
N GLY A 8 3.40 8.58 6.29
CA GLY A 8 2.69 8.50 7.55
C GLY A 8 1.20 8.14 7.44
N ALA A 9 0.66 8.05 6.23
CA ALA A 9 -0.70 7.60 5.97
C ALA A 9 -0.84 6.07 6.17
N GLU A 10 -1.99 5.64 6.68
CA GLU A 10 -2.32 4.23 6.89
C GLU A 10 -3.33 3.78 5.84
N PHE A 11 -2.97 2.77 5.05
CA PHE A 11 -3.82 2.23 4.00
C PHE A 11 -4.12 0.76 4.22
N ASN A 12 -5.32 0.33 3.86
CA ASN A 12 -5.69 -1.08 3.94
C ASN A 12 -4.98 -1.85 2.83
N VAL A 13 -4.00 -2.68 3.21
CA VAL A 13 -3.31 -3.54 2.27
C VAL A 13 -3.63 -5.02 2.51
N PRO A 14 -3.59 -5.83 1.44
CA PRO A 14 -3.68 -7.28 1.55
C PRO A 14 -2.54 -7.84 2.40
N GLY A 15 -2.82 -8.91 3.17
CA GLY A 15 -1.85 -9.50 4.10
C GLY A 15 -0.60 -10.13 3.47
N PHE A 16 -0.51 -10.18 2.14
CA PHE A 16 0.66 -10.71 1.41
C PHE A 16 1.72 -9.64 1.10
N ILE A 17 1.41 -8.35 1.31
CA ILE A 17 2.38 -7.26 1.12
C ILE A 17 3.39 -7.28 2.27
N LYS A 18 4.68 -7.29 1.91
CA LYS A 18 5.81 -7.20 2.86
C LYS A 18 6.54 -5.87 2.71
N GLU A 19 7.27 -5.48 3.75
CA GLU A 19 8.18 -4.33 3.70
C GLU A 19 9.19 -4.49 2.54
N GLY A 20 9.33 -3.45 1.72
CA GLY A 20 10.14 -3.47 0.49
C GLY A 20 9.37 -3.81 -0.80
N ASN A 21 8.09 -4.18 -0.73
CA ASN A 21 7.25 -4.30 -1.92
C ASN A 21 6.73 -2.92 -2.35
N VAL A 22 6.85 -2.63 -3.65
CA VAL A 22 6.29 -1.41 -4.24
C VAL A 22 4.82 -1.68 -4.56
N ILE A 23 3.95 -0.90 -3.93
CA ILE A 23 2.51 -0.97 -4.15
C ILE A 23 2.01 0.40 -4.61
N LYS A 24 1.03 0.39 -5.49
CA LYS A 24 0.35 1.58 -5.96
C LYS A 24 -0.93 1.76 -5.16
N ILE A 25 -1.07 2.93 -4.59
CA ILE A 25 -2.19 3.30 -3.73
C ILE A 25 -2.83 4.54 -4.35
N ASP A 26 -4.16 4.54 -4.44
CA ASP A 26 -4.91 5.72 -4.85
C ASP A 26 -5.06 6.62 -3.64
N THR A 27 -4.39 7.77 -3.67
CA THR A 27 -4.37 8.73 -2.56
C THR A 27 -5.66 9.55 -2.44
N ARG A 28 -6.58 9.46 -3.41
CA ARG A 28 -7.86 10.20 -3.39
C ARG A 28 -8.90 9.46 -2.56
N ILE A 29 -8.90 8.14 -2.65
CA ILE A 29 -9.80 7.24 -1.91
C ILE A 29 -9.11 6.50 -0.77
N GLY A 30 -7.76 6.48 -0.76
CA GLY A 30 -6.96 5.76 0.22
C GLY A 30 -7.01 4.23 0.04
N GLU A 31 -7.27 3.77 -1.18
CA GLU A 31 -7.35 2.34 -1.47
C GLU A 31 -6.12 1.85 -2.19
N TYR A 32 -5.73 0.62 -1.85
CA TYR A 32 -4.73 -0.13 -2.57
C TYR A 32 -5.24 -0.44 -3.99
N VAL A 33 -4.47 -0.08 -5.01
CA VAL A 33 -4.83 -0.29 -6.42
C VAL A 33 -4.21 -1.60 -6.92
N GLU A 34 -2.89 -1.69 -6.86
CA GLU A 34 -2.15 -2.77 -7.49
C GLU A 34 -0.76 -2.92 -6.87
N ARG A 35 -0.18 -4.13 -6.93
CA ARG A 35 1.25 -4.33 -6.61
C ARG A 35 2.05 -4.09 -7.87
N VAL A 36 3.07 -3.25 -7.78
CA VAL A 36 4.02 -3.07 -8.88
C VAL A 36 5.07 -4.16 -8.70
N SER A 37 5.02 -5.19 -9.57
CA SER A 37 6.09 -6.19 -9.67
C SER A 37 7.01 -5.75 -10.79
N ASN A 38 8.27 -5.47 -10.46
CA ASN A 38 9.34 -5.34 -11.45
C ASN A 38 9.94 -6.71 -11.77
#